data_AF-A0A321LBG6-F1
#
_entry.id   AF-A0A321LBG6-F1
#
_cell.length_a   1.000
_cell.length_b   1.000
_cell.length_c   1.000
_cell.angle_alpha   90.00
_cell.angle_beta   90.00
_cell.angle_gamma   90.00
#
_symmetry.space_group_name_H-M   'P 1'
#
loop_
_entity.id
_entity.type
_entity.pdbx_description
1 polymer ?
#
loop_
_entity_poly.entity_id
_entity_poly.type
_entity_poly.pdbx_seq_one_letter_code
_entity_poly.pdbx_strand_id
1 'polypeptide(L)'
;MIQKVTRSIAGAARGLFGNWRVLLLFALFYSALLGTIYWFIATREGSVSQLLLTLLLALLAPVLFFIIQTMAVSYTEAEIKPAVLLRLSLREFWKLALMTAPIVLLAWLIIYLLGKLEPDASGLARDVARNVAPPTRPSGRVLTQPVQWRDTILIGARYLFLGVVLPLMAVHLWIGAAGSELVSAVKGAGRSIARAFRPSAVLIYALGALLFGVLPWFLVFTRTSTKSPWLEVSLLGIRLVAAAVLVLVAWLLTVGALRVNSAGGQSGDEAR
;
A
#
# COMPACT_ATOMS: atom_id res chain seq x y z
N MET A 1 -13.17 6.12 21.89
CA MET A 1 -12.26 5.97 20.73
C MET A 1 -12.75 4.90 19.73
N ILE A 2 -12.95 3.65 20.16
CA ILE A 2 -13.41 2.54 19.29
C ILE A 2 -14.71 2.87 18.53
N GLN A 3 -15.72 3.41 19.22
CA GLN A 3 -16.98 3.82 18.57
C GLN A 3 -16.79 4.86 17.43
N LYS A 4 -15.79 5.74 17.54
CA LYS A 4 -15.49 6.73 16.48
C LYS A 4 -14.91 6.01 15.26
N VAL A 5 -13.96 5.10 15.49
CA VAL A 5 -13.32 4.28 14.45
C VAL A 5 -14.36 3.41 13.72
N THR A 6 -15.22 2.71 14.45
CA THR A 6 -16.26 1.86 13.84
C THR A 6 -17.26 2.68 13.03
N ARG A 7 -17.69 3.84 13.53
CA ARG A 7 -18.57 4.75 12.77
C ARG A 7 -17.90 5.27 11.48
N SER A 8 -16.62 5.64 11.52
CA SER A 8 -15.88 6.08 10.34
C SER A 8 -15.76 4.98 9.29
N ILE A 9 -15.45 3.75 9.69
CA ILE A 9 -15.40 2.59 8.78
C ILE A 9 -16.79 2.28 8.22
N ALA A 10 -17.83 2.25 9.06
CA ALA A 10 -19.20 2.01 8.61
C ALA A 10 -19.72 3.10 7.67
N GLY A 11 -19.33 4.36 7.87
CA GLY A 11 -19.62 5.46 6.96
C GLY A 11 -18.94 5.28 5.61
N ALA A 12 -17.64 4.99 5.61
CA ALA A 12 -16.87 4.73 4.39
C ALA A 12 -17.39 3.51 3.62
N ALA A 13 -17.79 2.45 4.33
CA ALA A 13 -18.38 1.24 3.75
C ALA A 13 -19.73 1.52 3.09
N ARG A 14 -20.64 2.22 3.79
CA ARG A 14 -21.93 2.61 3.20
C ARG A 14 -21.75 3.49 1.97
N GLY A 15 -20.81 4.44 2.00
CA GLY A 15 -20.50 5.27 0.83
C GLY A 15 -19.98 4.45 -0.36
N LEU A 16 -19.07 3.50 -0.09
CA LEU A 16 -18.48 2.65 -1.12
C LEU A 16 -19.51 1.69 -1.75
N PHE A 17 -20.26 0.96 -0.92
CA PHE A 17 -21.22 -0.05 -1.40
C PHE A 17 -22.55 0.56 -1.85
N GLY A 18 -22.90 1.75 -1.38
CA GLY A 18 -24.08 2.49 -1.86
C GLY A 18 -23.95 2.95 -3.32
N ASN A 19 -22.73 3.01 -3.86
CA ASN A 19 -22.46 3.44 -5.23
C ASN A 19 -21.67 2.36 -6.00
N TRP A 20 -22.33 1.25 -6.34
CA TRP A 20 -21.72 0.13 -7.07
C TRP A 20 -21.05 0.53 -8.39
N ARG A 21 -21.55 1.59 -9.05
CA ARG A 21 -20.95 2.10 -10.30
C ARG A 21 -19.55 2.68 -10.07
N VAL A 22 -19.35 3.38 -8.95
CA VAL A 22 -18.02 3.85 -8.54
C VAL A 22 -17.12 2.67 -8.18
N LEU A 23 -17.65 1.65 -7.49
CA LEU A 23 -16.89 0.43 -7.19
C LEU A 23 -16.43 -0.31 -8.46
N LEU A 24 -17.30 -0.40 -9.49
CA LEU A 24 -16.90 -0.96 -10.79
C LEU A 24 -15.82 -0.13 -11.48
N LEU A 25 -15.90 1.20 -11.40
CA LEU A 25 -14.86 2.08 -11.93
C LEU A 25 -13.52 1.82 -11.24
N PHE A 26 -13.51 1.67 -9.91
CA PHE A 26 -12.31 1.27 -9.18
C PHE A 26 -11.79 -0.10 -9.62
N ALA A 27 -12.67 -1.10 -9.74
CA ALA A 27 -12.29 -2.45 -10.17
C ALA A 27 -11.68 -2.45 -11.57
N LEU A 28 -12.21 -1.66 -12.50
CA LEU A 28 -11.68 -1.50 -13.85
C LEU A 28 -10.26 -0.92 -13.84
N PHE A 29 -10.07 0.22 -13.17
CA PHE A 29 -8.75 0.87 -13.10
C PHE A 29 -7.73 0.01 -12.35
N TYR A 30 -8.15 -0.66 -11.28
CA TYR A 30 -7.29 -1.56 -10.53
C TYR A 30 -6.89 -2.79 -11.35
N SER A 31 -7.82 -3.36 -12.12
CA SER A 31 -7.52 -4.46 -13.05
C SER A 31 -6.56 -4.01 -14.15
N ALA A 32 -6.73 -2.80 -14.68
CA ALA A 32 -5.81 -2.21 -15.65
C ALA A 32 -4.41 -1.99 -15.05
N LEU A 33 -4.32 -1.54 -13.78
CA LEU A 33 -3.06 -1.41 -13.05
C LEU A 33 -2.37 -2.77 -12.88
N LEU A 34 -3.08 -3.79 -12.39
CA LEU A 34 -2.54 -5.14 -12.23
C LEU A 34 -2.09 -5.75 -13.56
N GLY A 35 -2.89 -5.57 -14.63
CA GLY A 35 -2.52 -5.97 -15.98
C GLY A 35 -1.25 -5.27 -16.45
N THR A 36 -1.14 -3.96 -16.25
CA THR A 36 0.05 -3.17 -16.62
C THR A 36 1.30 -3.69 -15.90
N ILE A 37 1.21 -3.95 -14.59
CA ILE A 37 2.32 -4.50 -13.79
C ILE A 37 2.68 -5.91 -14.25
N TYR A 38 1.69 -6.78 -14.49
CA TYR A 38 1.92 -8.13 -14.99
C TYR A 38 2.64 -8.11 -16.33
N TRP A 39 2.17 -7.32 -17.29
CA TRP A 39 2.78 -7.20 -18.61
C TRP A 39 4.20 -6.60 -18.55
N PHE A 40 4.43 -5.65 -17.65
CA PHE A 40 5.76 -5.09 -17.41
C PHE A 40 6.74 -6.17 -16.95
N ILE A 41 6.34 -7.03 -16.00
CA ILE A 41 7.17 -8.11 -15.47
C ILE A 41 7.33 -9.27 -16.48
N ALA A 42 6.28 -9.58 -17.23
CA ALA A 42 6.26 -10.71 -18.17
C ALA A 42 7.07 -10.44 -19.44
N THR A 43 7.24 -9.17 -19.82
CA THR A 43 8.01 -8.80 -21.01
C THR A 43 9.50 -8.98 -20.73
N ARG A 44 10.11 -10.02 -21.34
CA ARG A 44 11.57 -10.23 -21.31
C ARG A 44 12.19 -9.59 -22.55
N GLU A 45 13.27 -8.84 -22.38
CA GLU A 45 13.85 -8.01 -23.44
C GLU A 45 14.65 -8.81 -24.48
N GLY A 46 14.28 -8.68 -25.76
CA GLY A 46 15.05 -9.11 -26.93
C GLY A 46 14.93 -8.18 -28.16
N SER A 47 14.04 -7.16 -28.14
CA SER A 47 13.84 -6.22 -29.27
C SER A 47 13.54 -4.77 -28.85
N VAL A 48 13.75 -3.81 -29.76
CA VAL A 48 13.48 -2.37 -29.53
C VAL A 48 12.00 -2.08 -29.25
N SER A 49 11.08 -2.80 -29.91
CA SER A 49 9.64 -2.63 -29.65
C SER A 49 9.25 -3.08 -28.24
N GLN A 50 9.89 -4.12 -27.71
CA GLN A 50 9.71 -4.54 -26.31
C GLN A 50 10.28 -3.52 -25.32
N LEU A 51 11.39 -2.86 -25.65
CA LEU A 51 11.94 -1.76 -24.84
C LEU A 51 10.97 -0.56 -24.78
N LEU A 52 10.38 -0.17 -25.91
CA LEU A 52 9.39 0.92 -25.93
C LEU A 52 8.12 0.54 -25.16
N LEU A 53 7.66 -0.70 -25.29
CA LEU A 53 6.49 -1.19 -24.54
C LEU A 53 6.75 -1.22 -23.03
N THR A 54 7.91 -1.72 -22.59
CA THR A 54 8.27 -1.75 -21.16
C THR A 54 8.40 -0.34 -20.59
N LEU A 55 8.99 0.61 -21.32
CA LEU A 55 9.03 2.02 -20.93
C LEU A 55 7.61 2.61 -20.79
N LEU A 56 6.72 2.34 -21.75
CA LEU A 56 5.33 2.79 -21.68
C LEU A 56 4.61 2.22 -20.47
N LEU A 57 4.75 0.91 -20.21
CA LEU A 57 4.12 0.25 -19.05
C LEU A 57 4.68 0.77 -17.73
N ALA A 58 5.98 1.04 -17.65
CA ALA A 58 6.64 1.62 -16.48
C ALA A 58 6.11 3.03 -16.14
N LEU A 59 5.74 3.83 -17.16
CA LEU A 59 5.11 5.13 -16.98
C LEU A 59 3.61 5.04 -16.71
N LEU A 60 2.93 4.06 -17.32
CA LEU A 60 1.48 3.89 -17.17
C LEU A 60 1.08 3.41 -15.78
N ALA A 61 1.88 2.51 -15.17
CA ALA A 61 1.61 1.99 -13.84
C ALA A 61 1.47 3.10 -12.76
N PRO A 62 2.42 4.05 -12.59
CA PRO A 62 2.26 5.13 -11.62
C PRO A 62 1.11 6.08 -11.97
N VAL A 63 0.82 6.34 -13.26
CA VAL A 63 -0.33 7.16 -13.66
C VAL A 63 -1.64 6.51 -13.22
N LEU A 64 -1.84 5.22 -13.52
CA LEU A 64 -3.02 4.47 -13.08
C LEU A 64 -3.11 4.42 -11.55
N PHE A 65 -2.00 4.19 -10.87
CA PHE A 65 -1.93 4.21 -9.41
C PHE A 65 -2.43 5.54 -8.84
N PHE A 66 -1.92 6.68 -9.31
CA PHE A 66 -2.33 7.99 -8.79
C PHE A 66 -3.77 8.36 -9.17
N ILE A 67 -4.28 7.92 -10.32
CA ILE A 67 -5.70 8.06 -10.66
C ILE A 67 -6.56 7.33 -9.62
N ILE A 68 -6.22 6.07 -9.30
CA ILE A 68 -6.92 5.29 -8.27
C ILE A 68 -6.82 5.96 -6.90
N GLN A 69 -5.65 6.47 -6.50
CA GLN A 69 -5.50 7.16 -5.21
C GLN A 69 -6.33 8.45 -5.16
N THR A 70 -6.40 9.20 -6.25
CA THR A 70 -7.23 10.41 -6.31
C THR A 70 -8.71 10.08 -6.19
N MET A 71 -9.17 9.04 -6.89
CA MET A 71 -10.52 8.52 -6.75
C MET A 71 -10.78 8.06 -5.31
N ALA A 72 -9.85 7.31 -4.71
CA ALA A 72 -9.96 6.74 -3.36
C ALA A 72 -10.07 7.81 -2.28
N VAL A 73 -9.41 8.95 -2.47
CA VAL A 73 -9.57 10.07 -1.56
C VAL A 73 -10.91 10.77 -1.80
N SER A 74 -11.36 10.95 -3.04
CA SER A 74 -12.54 11.76 -3.37
C SER A 74 -13.89 11.04 -3.29
N TYR A 75 -13.96 9.71 -3.30
CA TYR A 75 -15.25 8.99 -3.42
C TYR A 75 -16.20 9.17 -2.21
N THR A 76 -15.70 9.60 -1.05
CA THR A 76 -16.54 9.78 0.15
C THR A 76 -17.37 11.06 0.12
N GLU A 77 -17.12 11.96 -0.82
CA GLU A 77 -17.99 13.12 -1.05
C GLU A 77 -19.36 12.61 -1.54
N ALA A 78 -20.42 13.07 -0.88
CA ALA A 78 -21.77 12.56 -1.13
C ALA A 78 -22.17 12.74 -2.60
N GLU A 79 -22.79 11.69 -3.17
CA GLU A 79 -23.47 11.73 -4.48
C GLU A 79 -22.60 12.03 -5.71
N ILE A 80 -21.29 11.77 -5.67
CA ILE A 80 -20.47 11.93 -6.87
C ILE A 80 -20.86 10.91 -7.96
N LYS A 81 -21.23 11.43 -9.14
CA LYS A 81 -21.42 10.64 -10.36
C LYS A 81 -20.07 10.06 -10.84
N PRO A 82 -20.00 8.79 -11.29
CA PRO A 82 -18.74 8.15 -11.71
C PRO A 82 -17.94 8.96 -12.75
N ALA A 83 -18.61 9.59 -13.71
CA ALA A 83 -17.97 10.42 -14.73
C ALA A 83 -17.30 11.68 -14.14
N VAL A 84 -17.92 12.29 -13.12
CA VAL A 84 -17.36 13.44 -12.42
C VAL A 84 -16.15 13.01 -11.60
N LEU A 85 -16.24 11.87 -10.90
CA LEU A 85 -15.12 11.29 -10.16
C LEU A 85 -13.92 11.00 -11.08
N LEU A 86 -14.17 10.40 -12.23
CA LEU A 86 -13.13 10.09 -13.21
C LEU A 86 -12.46 11.36 -13.75
N ARG A 87 -13.27 12.34 -14.19
CA ARG A 87 -12.76 13.62 -14.70
C ARG A 87 -11.94 14.37 -13.64
N LEU A 88 -12.44 14.40 -12.40
CA LEU A 88 -11.73 14.99 -11.27
C LEU A 88 -10.40 14.26 -11.06
N SER A 89 -10.40 12.93 -11.09
CA SER A 89 -9.20 12.14 -10.83
C SER A 89 -8.14 12.31 -11.92
N LEU A 90 -8.54 12.34 -13.19
CA LEU A 90 -7.65 12.63 -14.32
C LEU A 90 -7.07 14.05 -14.26
N ARG A 91 -7.78 15.00 -13.66
CA ARG A 91 -7.29 16.38 -13.51
C ARG A 91 -6.36 16.55 -12.31
N GLU A 92 -6.63 15.86 -11.21
CA GLU A 92 -5.96 16.10 -9.92
C GLU A 92 -4.85 15.09 -9.59
N PHE A 93 -4.70 13.97 -10.32
CA PHE A 93 -3.72 12.93 -10.00
C PHE A 93 -2.27 13.43 -9.94
N TRP A 94 -1.90 14.39 -10.80
CA TRP A 94 -0.55 14.94 -10.83
C TRP A 94 -0.22 15.69 -9.53
N LYS A 95 -1.22 16.30 -8.87
CA LYS A 95 -1.01 16.95 -7.56
C LYS A 95 -0.66 15.92 -6.50
N LEU A 96 -1.38 14.78 -6.49
CA LEU A 96 -1.08 13.68 -5.58
C LEU A 96 0.30 13.07 -5.88
N ALA A 97 0.66 12.93 -7.16
CA ALA A 97 1.98 12.46 -7.56
C ALA A 97 3.09 13.39 -7.02
N LEU A 98 2.94 14.70 -7.19
CA LEU A 98 3.89 15.69 -6.70
C LEU A 98 3.98 15.71 -5.17
N MET A 99 2.85 15.56 -4.48
CA MET A 99 2.78 15.45 -3.01
C MET A 99 3.40 14.16 -2.47
N THR A 100 3.54 13.13 -3.31
CA THR A 100 4.15 11.85 -2.95
C THR A 100 5.67 11.89 -3.11
N ALA A 101 6.21 12.75 -3.97
CA ALA A 101 7.65 12.94 -4.16
C ALA A 101 8.46 13.12 -2.84
N PRO A 102 8.07 14.01 -1.90
CA PRO A 102 8.79 14.14 -0.63
C PRO A 102 8.74 12.86 0.22
N ILE A 103 7.66 12.07 0.12
CA ILE A 103 7.52 10.80 0.85
C ILE A 103 8.42 9.73 0.23
N VAL A 104 8.52 9.67 -1.11
CA VAL A 104 9.42 8.76 -1.80
C VAL A 104 10.87 9.09 -1.47
N LEU A 105 11.24 10.38 -1.44
CA LEU A 105 12.56 10.83 -1.02
C LEU A 105 12.85 10.41 0.43
N LEU A 106 11.87 10.57 1.32
CA LEU A 106 11.98 10.11 2.71
C LEU A 106 12.11 8.59 2.82
N ALA A 107 11.37 7.82 2.02
CA ALA A 107 11.47 6.36 1.95
C ALA A 107 12.88 5.94 1.54
N TRP A 108 13.42 6.56 0.49
CA TRP A 108 14.77 6.32 0.02
C TRP A 108 15.81 6.65 1.10
N LEU A 109 15.68 7.80 1.78
CA LEU A 109 16.56 8.19 2.87
C LEU A 109 16.52 7.19 4.04
N ILE A 110 15.33 6.73 4.44
CA ILE A 110 15.18 5.72 5.50
C ILE A 110 15.87 4.41 5.10
N ILE A 111 15.65 3.93 3.87
CA ILE A 111 16.30 2.71 3.37
C ILE A 111 17.83 2.88 3.37
N TYR A 112 18.32 4.03 2.90
CA TYR A 112 19.75 4.34 2.88
C TYR A 112 20.34 4.36 4.29
N LEU A 113 19.71 5.05 5.24
CA LEU A 113 20.18 5.14 6.62
C LEU A 113 20.14 3.79 7.34
N LEU A 114 19.06 3.02 7.18
CA LEU A 114 18.97 1.67 7.76
C LEU A 114 20.01 0.73 7.16
N GLY A 115 20.20 0.75 5.83
CA GLY A 115 21.24 -0.05 5.16
C GLY A 115 22.66 0.35 5.56
N LYS A 116 22.89 1.62 5.92
CA LYS A 116 24.18 2.08 6.48
C LYS A 116 24.39 1.64 7.94
N LEU A 117 23.30 1.44 8.69
CA LEU A 117 23.33 0.95 10.07
C LEU A 117 23.39 -0.59 10.15
N GLU A 118 23.02 -1.30 9.09
CA GLU A 118 23.26 -2.73 8.96
C GLU A 118 24.79 -2.94 8.92
N PRO A 119 25.39 -3.55 9.97
CA PRO A 119 26.81 -3.83 9.97
C PRO A 119 27.08 -4.79 8.83
N ASP A 120 28.01 -4.45 7.94
CA ASP A 120 28.34 -5.11 6.67
C ASP A 120 27.89 -6.60 6.62
N ALA A 121 26.59 -6.82 6.42
CA ALA A 121 25.98 -8.14 6.57
C ALA A 121 26.42 -9.04 5.41
N SER A 122 26.90 -8.40 4.35
CA SER A 122 27.64 -9.01 3.25
C SER A 122 28.94 -9.68 3.73
N GLY A 123 29.62 -9.11 4.73
CA GLY A 123 30.75 -9.73 5.42
C GLY A 123 30.33 -10.97 6.19
N LEU A 124 29.29 -10.86 7.02
CA LEU A 124 28.83 -11.98 7.84
C LEU A 124 28.26 -13.14 6.99
N ALA A 125 27.49 -12.87 5.93
CA ALA A 125 26.97 -13.89 5.03
C ALA A 125 28.09 -14.54 4.19
N ARG A 126 29.11 -13.77 3.78
CA ARG A 126 30.31 -14.32 3.13
C ARG A 126 31.14 -15.15 4.09
N ASP A 127 31.26 -14.74 5.35
CA ASP A 127 32.01 -15.49 6.36
C ASP A 127 31.26 -16.75 6.78
N VAL A 128 29.93 -16.71 6.89
CA VAL A 128 29.11 -17.92 7.07
C VAL A 128 29.26 -18.84 5.87
N ALA A 129 29.16 -18.33 4.64
CA ALA A 129 29.33 -19.15 3.43
C ALA A 129 30.76 -19.72 3.28
N ARG A 130 31.80 -19.00 3.72
CA ARG A 130 33.18 -19.50 3.77
C ARG A 130 33.40 -20.52 4.88
N ASN A 131 32.70 -20.38 6.01
CA ASN A 131 32.82 -21.27 7.17
C ASN A 131 31.85 -22.46 7.14
N VAL A 132 30.88 -22.49 6.20
CA VAL A 132 30.14 -23.71 5.85
C VAL A 132 31.10 -24.61 5.08
N ALA A 133 31.93 -25.34 5.83
CA ALA A 133 32.72 -26.43 5.29
C ALA A 133 31.79 -27.42 4.55
N PRO A 134 32.25 -28.04 3.44
CA PRO A 134 31.47 -29.04 2.73
C PRO A 134 31.00 -30.14 3.70
N PRO A 135 29.76 -30.65 3.55
CA PRO A 135 29.08 -31.47 4.54
C PRO A 135 29.82 -32.79 4.76
N THR A 136 30.77 -32.77 5.69
CA THR A 136 31.53 -33.94 6.11
C THR A 136 31.19 -34.24 7.55
N ARG A 137 30.19 -35.12 7.69
CA ARG A 137 29.75 -35.91 8.85
C ARG A 137 28.50 -35.42 9.62
N PRO A 138 27.50 -36.30 9.79
CA PRO A 138 26.35 -36.09 10.66
C PRO A 138 26.76 -36.32 12.12
N SER A 139 27.38 -35.33 12.75
CA SER A 139 27.71 -35.38 14.17
C SER A 139 26.78 -34.42 14.91
N GLY A 140 25.78 -34.98 15.60
CA GLY A 140 24.67 -34.27 16.20
C GLY A 140 25.10 -33.20 17.21
N ARG A 141 24.91 -31.94 16.84
CA ARG A 141 24.50 -30.84 17.72
C ARG A 141 24.17 -29.64 16.83
N VAL A 142 22.87 -29.39 16.64
CA VAL A 142 22.40 -28.13 16.06
C VAL A 142 22.70 -27.07 17.11
N LEU A 143 23.83 -26.38 16.99
CA LEU A 143 24.11 -25.20 17.80
C LEU A 143 23.06 -24.15 17.40
N THR A 144 22.16 -23.84 18.32
CA THR A 144 21.20 -22.74 18.17
C THR A 144 22.00 -21.45 17.98
N GLN A 145 21.99 -20.88 16.77
CA GLN A 145 22.59 -19.59 16.53
C GLN A 145 21.93 -18.55 17.46
N PRO A 146 22.72 -17.74 18.18
CA PRO A 146 22.16 -16.71 19.05
C PRO A 146 21.34 -15.72 18.21
N VAL A 147 20.14 -15.38 18.69
CA VAL A 147 19.26 -14.42 18.02
C VAL A 147 19.98 -13.07 17.92
N GLN A 148 20.23 -12.63 16.69
CA GLN A 148 20.83 -11.33 16.41
C GLN A 148 19.75 -10.25 16.54
N TRP A 149 19.51 -9.80 17.77
CA TRP A 149 18.47 -8.80 18.09
C TRP A 149 18.61 -7.50 17.30
N ARG A 150 19.84 -7.08 17.00
CA ARG A 150 20.12 -5.87 16.19
C ARG A 150 19.47 -5.96 14.81
N ASP A 151 19.69 -7.07 14.10
CA ASP A 151 19.16 -7.27 12.75
C ASP A 151 17.64 -7.38 12.78
N THR A 152 17.10 -8.07 13.79
CA THR A 152 15.65 -8.18 13.99
C THR A 152 15.02 -6.80 14.22
N ILE A 153 15.66 -5.93 15.02
CA ILE A 153 15.20 -4.55 15.27
C ILE A 153 15.30 -3.70 13.99
N LEU A 154 16.40 -3.78 13.23
CA LEU A 154 16.57 -3.00 11.99
C LEU A 154 15.56 -3.41 10.92
N ILE A 155 15.35 -4.72 10.73
CA ILE A 155 14.34 -5.27 9.83
C ILE A 155 12.94 -4.85 10.28
N GLY A 156 12.65 -4.96 11.58
CA GLY A 156 11.39 -4.53 12.17
C GLY A 156 11.13 -3.03 11.95
N ALA A 157 12.14 -2.19 12.17
CA ALA A 157 12.07 -0.76 11.92
C ALA A 157 11.81 -0.46 10.44
N ARG A 158 12.51 -1.14 9.52
CA ARG A 158 12.29 -1.00 8.07
C ARG A 158 10.85 -1.28 7.69
N TYR A 159 10.29 -2.40 8.15
CA TYR A 159 8.89 -2.75 7.87
C TYR A 159 7.90 -1.78 8.53
N LEU A 160 8.17 -1.32 9.75
CA LEU A 160 7.34 -0.33 10.42
C LEU A 160 7.30 0.99 9.66
N PHE A 161 8.46 1.51 9.27
CA PHE A 161 8.54 2.78 8.55
C PHE A 161 7.92 2.68 7.15
N LEU A 162 8.32 1.67 6.37
CA LEU A 162 7.86 1.53 4.98
C LEU A 162 6.42 1.04 4.87
N GLY A 163 5.99 0.17 5.78
CA GLY A 163 4.68 -0.49 5.74
C GLY A 163 3.58 0.23 6.52
N VAL A 164 3.93 1.06 7.52
CA VAL A 164 2.94 1.73 8.38
C VAL A 164 3.10 3.25 8.34
N VAL A 165 4.28 3.76 8.70
CA VAL A 165 4.49 5.20 8.88
C VAL A 165 4.32 5.97 7.57
N LEU A 166 5.06 5.59 6.52
CA LEU A 166 5.04 6.33 5.25
C LEU A 166 3.71 6.25 4.51
N PRO A 167 3.04 5.08 4.37
CA PRO A 167 1.73 5.04 3.73
C PRO A 167 0.68 5.86 4.50
N LEU A 168 0.74 5.85 5.83
CA LEU A 168 -0.17 6.65 6.66
C LEU A 168 0.06 8.16 6.45
N MET A 169 1.32 8.60 6.41
CA MET A 169 1.68 9.97 6.04
C MET A 169 1.19 10.33 4.63
N ALA A 170 1.34 9.41 3.67
CA ALA A 170 0.91 9.60 2.29
C ALA A 170 -0.59 9.83 2.19
N VAL A 171 -1.39 8.96 2.80
CA VAL A 171 -2.85 9.09 2.78
C VAL A 171 -3.29 10.43 3.39
N HIS A 172 -2.69 10.86 4.50
CA HIS A 172 -3.04 12.15 5.10
C HIS A 172 -2.60 13.36 4.27
N LEU A 173 -1.46 13.29 3.59
CA LEU A 173 -1.05 14.32 2.63
C LEU A 173 -1.99 14.36 1.43
N TRP A 174 -2.39 13.20 0.88
CA TRP A 174 -3.35 13.13 -0.21
C TRP A 174 -4.73 13.66 0.19
N ILE A 175 -5.24 13.33 1.38
CA ILE A 175 -6.48 13.89 1.92
C ILE A 175 -6.40 15.41 2.05
N GLY A 176 -5.26 15.95 2.51
CA GLY A 176 -5.07 17.39 2.61
C GLY A 176 -4.96 18.09 1.24
N ALA A 177 -4.35 17.42 0.26
CA ALA A 177 -4.20 17.92 -1.10
C ALA A 177 -5.51 17.83 -1.91
N ALA A 178 -6.37 16.86 -1.60
CA ALA A 178 -7.67 16.71 -2.22
C ALA A 178 -8.60 17.87 -1.80
N GLY A 179 -8.72 18.86 -2.68
CA GLY A 179 -9.58 20.04 -2.49
C GLY A 179 -8.86 21.33 -2.15
N SER A 180 -7.52 21.33 -2.04
CA SER A 180 -6.74 22.56 -1.83
C SER A 180 -5.83 22.87 -3.02
N GLU A 181 -5.45 24.14 -3.15
CA GLU A 181 -4.38 24.54 -4.06
C GLU A 181 -3.05 23.94 -3.60
N LEU A 182 -2.17 23.60 -4.55
CA LEU A 182 -0.91 22.92 -4.28
C LEU A 182 -0.06 23.66 -3.23
N VAL A 183 0.02 24.99 -3.33
CA VAL A 183 0.79 25.83 -2.39
C VAL A 183 0.23 25.73 -0.97
N SER A 184 -1.09 25.78 -0.83
CA SER A 184 -1.79 25.64 0.46
C SER A 184 -1.62 24.23 1.03
N ALA A 185 -1.66 23.20 0.19
CA ALA A 185 -1.38 21.83 0.58
C ALA A 185 0.06 21.65 1.10
N VAL A 186 1.06 22.25 0.44
CA VAL A 186 2.46 22.20 0.90
C VAL A 186 2.63 22.93 2.23
N LYS A 187 2.09 24.15 2.37
CA LYS A 187 2.14 24.91 3.64
C LYS A 187 1.44 24.17 4.78
N GLY A 188 0.39 23.42 4.48
CA GLY A 188 -0.36 22.60 5.45
C GLY A 188 0.23 21.20 5.70
N ALA A 189 1.27 20.78 4.98
CA ALA A 189 1.77 19.41 4.99
C ALA A 189 2.16 18.94 6.40
N GLY A 190 2.88 19.77 7.16
CA GLY A 190 3.30 19.44 8.53
C GLY A 190 2.10 19.17 9.47
N ARG A 191 1.04 19.98 9.37
CA ARG A 191 -0.20 19.77 10.15
C ARG A 191 -0.94 18.51 9.70
N SER A 192 -0.91 18.19 8.41
CA SER A 192 -1.49 16.95 7.88
C SER A 192 -0.73 15.71 8.35
N ILE A 193 0.60 15.77 8.37
CA ILE A 193 1.47 14.69 8.89
C ILE A 193 1.25 14.50 10.40
N ALA A 194 1.19 15.57 11.18
CA ALA A 194 0.91 15.46 12.62
C ALA A 194 -0.45 14.80 12.89
N ARG A 195 -1.47 15.08 12.05
CA ARG A 195 -2.78 14.42 12.13
C ARG A 195 -2.73 12.92 11.82
N ALA A 196 -1.75 12.48 11.02
CA ALA A 196 -1.58 11.08 10.66
C ALA A 196 -1.26 10.19 11.87
N PHE A 197 -0.56 10.73 12.85
CA PHE A 197 -0.18 10.01 14.07
C PHE A 197 -1.19 10.14 15.21
N ARG A 198 -2.41 10.64 14.94
CA ARG A 198 -3.49 10.57 15.93
C ARG A 198 -3.80 9.09 16.21
N PRO A 199 -3.99 8.68 17.48
CA PRO A 199 -4.24 7.28 17.82
C PRO A 199 -5.39 6.65 17.03
N SER A 200 -6.43 7.42 16.69
CA SER A 200 -7.56 6.94 15.88
C SER A 200 -7.19 6.66 14.43
N ALA A 201 -6.32 7.48 13.83
CA ALA A 201 -5.85 7.29 12.46
C ALA A 201 -4.94 6.06 12.37
N VAL A 202 -4.02 5.92 13.32
CA VAL A 202 -3.16 4.74 13.45
C VAL A 202 -3.99 3.47 13.61
N LEU A 203 -5.03 3.48 14.46
CA LEU A 203 -5.89 2.32 14.65
C LEU A 203 -6.72 1.97 13.40
N ILE A 204 -7.26 2.97 12.70
CA ILE A 204 -7.97 2.75 11.41
C ILE A 204 -7.02 2.12 10.39
N TYR A 205 -5.81 2.66 10.27
CA TYR A 205 -4.82 2.15 9.32
C TYR A 205 -4.33 0.76 9.70
N ALA A 206 -4.07 0.48 10.97
CA ALA A 206 -3.68 -0.84 11.44
C ALA A 206 -4.74 -1.90 11.12
N LEU A 207 -6.03 -1.60 11.38
CA LEU A 207 -7.14 -2.48 10.99
C LEU A 207 -7.20 -2.65 9.47
N GLY A 208 -7.06 -1.56 8.71
CA GLY A 208 -6.96 -1.59 7.26
C GLY A 208 -5.84 -2.49 6.75
N ALA A 209 -4.63 -2.35 7.30
CA ALA A 209 -3.45 -3.11 6.92
C ALA A 209 -3.58 -4.60 7.20
N LEU A 210 -4.29 -4.99 8.27
CA LEU A 210 -4.68 -6.38 8.47
C LEU A 210 -5.59 -6.87 7.32
N LEU A 211 -6.54 -6.05 6.90
CA LEU A 211 -7.50 -6.39 5.83
C LEU A 211 -6.89 -6.41 4.43
N PHE A 212 -6.05 -5.45 4.04
CA PHE A 212 -5.45 -5.41 2.69
C PHE A 212 -4.05 -6.05 2.62
N GLY A 213 -3.40 -6.34 3.75
CA GLY A 213 -2.08 -6.96 3.80
C GLY A 213 -2.15 -8.42 4.23
N VAL A 214 -2.53 -8.65 5.49
CA VAL A 214 -2.46 -9.97 6.14
C VAL A 214 -3.45 -10.97 5.55
N LEU A 215 -4.72 -10.56 5.38
CA LEU A 215 -5.76 -11.45 4.85
C LEU A 215 -5.49 -11.90 3.39
N PRO A 216 -5.18 -11.01 2.44
CA PRO A 216 -4.78 -11.41 1.09
C PRO A 216 -3.56 -12.32 1.07
N TRP A 217 -2.56 -12.04 1.91
CA TRP A 217 -1.40 -12.91 2.07
C TRP A 217 -1.82 -14.32 2.49
N PHE A 218 -2.63 -14.44 3.55
CA PHE A 218 -3.12 -15.74 4.01
C PHE A 218 -3.91 -16.48 2.91
N LEU A 219 -4.76 -15.74 2.18
CA LEU A 219 -5.59 -16.29 1.10
C LEU A 219 -4.76 -16.85 -0.06
N VAL A 220 -3.66 -16.18 -0.43
CA VAL A 220 -2.75 -16.61 -1.50
C VAL A 220 -1.87 -17.80 -1.06
N PHE A 221 -1.37 -17.78 0.18
CA PHE A 221 -0.39 -18.78 0.65
C PHE A 221 -1.01 -20.04 1.29
N THR A 222 -2.32 -20.05 1.57
CA THR A 222 -2.99 -21.26 2.05
C THR A 222 -2.97 -22.33 0.96
N ARG A 223 -2.32 -23.48 1.20
CA ARG A 223 -2.28 -24.58 0.23
C ARG A 223 -3.51 -25.47 0.37
N THR A 224 -4.19 -25.75 -0.73
CA THR A 224 -5.18 -26.84 -0.82
C THR A 224 -4.67 -27.86 -1.81
N SER A 225 -4.22 -29.01 -1.30
CA SER A 225 -3.84 -30.12 -2.15
C SER A 225 -5.10 -30.76 -2.73
N THR A 226 -5.15 -30.91 -4.04
CA THR A 226 -6.26 -31.60 -4.70
C THR A 226 -5.71 -32.60 -5.70
N LYS A 227 -6.44 -33.68 -5.97
CA LYS A 227 -5.95 -34.75 -6.87
C LYS A 227 -5.85 -34.32 -8.33
N SER A 228 -6.49 -33.21 -8.73
CA SER A 228 -6.56 -32.76 -10.12
C SER A 228 -5.73 -31.49 -10.34
N PRO A 229 -4.69 -31.52 -11.20
CA PRO A 229 -3.87 -30.34 -11.49
C PRO A 229 -4.67 -29.13 -11.98
N TRP A 230 -5.68 -29.35 -12.83
CA TRP A 230 -6.53 -28.28 -13.35
C TRP A 230 -7.36 -27.59 -12.26
N LEU A 231 -7.78 -28.36 -11.25
CA LEU A 231 -8.53 -27.83 -10.12
C LEU A 231 -7.60 -27.00 -9.21
N GLU A 232 -6.34 -27.41 -9.02
CA GLU A 232 -5.35 -26.61 -8.30
C GLU A 232 -5.10 -25.25 -8.99
N VAL A 233 -4.92 -25.24 -10.31
CA VAL A 233 -4.74 -24.00 -11.10
C VAL A 233 -5.97 -23.10 -11.00
N SER A 234 -7.17 -23.67 -11.09
CA SER A 234 -8.43 -22.91 -11.02
C SER A 234 -8.65 -22.31 -9.63
N LEU A 235 -8.38 -23.08 -8.57
CA LEU A 235 -8.44 -22.59 -7.18
C LEU A 235 -7.41 -21.50 -6.93
N LEU A 236 -6.20 -21.61 -7.48
CA LEU A 236 -5.19 -20.55 -7.41
C LEU A 236 -5.69 -19.28 -8.10
N GLY A 237 -6.27 -19.40 -9.30
CA GLY A 237 -6.85 -18.26 -10.01
C GLY A 237 -7.93 -17.54 -9.21
N ILE A 238 -8.90 -18.30 -8.66
CA ILE A 238 -9.97 -17.75 -7.81
C ILE A 238 -9.37 -17.03 -6.59
N ARG A 239 -8.34 -17.62 -5.96
CA ARG A 239 -7.67 -17.00 -4.81
C ARG A 239 -7.00 -15.69 -5.16
N LEU A 240 -6.28 -15.64 -6.28
CA LEU A 240 -5.64 -14.41 -6.73
C LEU A 240 -6.67 -13.30 -6.99
N VAL A 241 -7.80 -13.63 -7.63
CA VAL A 241 -8.90 -12.68 -7.85
C VAL A 241 -9.51 -12.23 -6.52
N ALA A 242 -9.80 -13.15 -5.61
CA ALA A 242 -10.36 -12.83 -4.29
C ALA A 242 -9.40 -11.96 -3.46
N ALA A 243 -8.10 -12.26 -3.46
CA ALA A 243 -7.07 -11.46 -2.83
C ALA A 243 -7.02 -10.06 -3.44
N ALA A 244 -7.04 -9.93 -4.77
CA ALA A 244 -7.03 -8.64 -5.46
C ALA A 244 -8.25 -7.78 -5.10
N VAL A 245 -9.45 -8.36 -5.12
CA VAL A 245 -10.69 -7.68 -4.71
C VAL A 245 -10.61 -7.25 -3.25
N LEU A 246 -10.10 -8.12 -2.37
CA LEU A 246 -9.97 -7.82 -0.95
C LEU A 246 -8.98 -6.67 -0.71
N VAL A 247 -7.82 -6.67 -1.36
CA VAL A 247 -6.85 -5.56 -1.32
C VAL A 247 -7.52 -4.26 -1.74
N LEU A 248 -8.22 -4.25 -2.89
CA LEU A 248 -8.87 -3.05 -3.40
C LEU A 248 -9.91 -2.52 -2.41
N VAL A 249 -10.86 -3.35 -2.00
CA VAL A 249 -11.96 -2.93 -1.11
C VAL A 249 -11.41 -2.47 0.24
N ALA A 250 -10.52 -3.25 0.87
CA ALA A 250 -9.95 -2.89 2.16
C ALA A 250 -9.12 -1.60 2.09
N TRP A 251 -8.39 -1.37 1.00
CA TRP A 251 -7.67 -0.11 0.77
C TRP A 251 -8.64 1.08 0.68
N LEU A 252 -9.69 0.98 -0.14
CA LEU A 252 -10.69 2.05 -0.30
C LEU A 252 -11.38 2.36 1.03
N LEU A 253 -11.80 1.33 1.78
CA LEU A 253 -12.40 1.49 3.10
C LEU A 253 -11.45 2.20 4.07
N THR A 254 -10.15 1.87 4.03
CA THR A 254 -9.14 2.50 4.90
C THR A 254 -8.98 3.98 4.58
N VAL A 255 -8.79 4.33 3.31
CA VAL A 255 -8.63 5.72 2.86
C VAL A 255 -9.90 6.52 3.16
N GLY A 256 -11.08 5.98 2.85
CA GLY A 256 -12.36 6.62 3.13
C GLY A 256 -12.62 6.83 4.62
N ALA A 257 -12.31 5.82 5.46
CA ALA A 257 -12.45 5.94 6.91
C ALA A 257 -11.51 7.01 7.50
N LEU A 258 -10.27 7.08 7.01
CA LEU A 258 -9.31 8.13 7.40
C LEU A 258 -9.79 9.53 7.00
N ARG A 259 -10.40 9.67 5.81
CA ARG A 259 -11.00 10.94 5.37
C ARG A 259 -12.19 11.36 6.25
N VAL A 260 -13.13 10.45 6.50
CA VAL A 260 -14.30 10.71 7.37
C VAL A 260 -13.84 11.08 8.80
N ASN A 261 -12.85 10.36 9.34
CA ASN A 261 -12.29 10.68 10.66
C ASN A 261 -11.59 12.04 10.72
N SER A 262 -10.93 12.44 9.62
CA SER A 262 -10.25 13.74 9.51
C SER A 262 -11.25 14.91 9.46
N ALA A 263 -12.38 14.74 8.77
CA ALA A 263 -13.45 15.74 8.71
C ALA A 263 -14.13 15.97 10.07
N GLY A 264 -14.50 14.89 10.77
CA GLY A 264 -15.12 14.98 12.10
C GLY A 264 -14.18 15.41 13.23
N GLY A 265 -12.93 15.74 12.94
CA GLY A 265 -12.02 16.38 13.89
C GLY A 265 -12.11 17.91 13.89
N GLN A 266 -12.51 18.52 12.78
CA GLN A 266 -12.53 19.99 12.63
C GLN A 266 -13.75 20.62 13.31
N SER A 267 -14.92 19.97 13.21
CA SER A 267 -16.16 20.47 13.83
C SER A 267 -16.14 20.53 15.35
N GLY A 268 -15.23 19.81 16.01
CA GLY A 268 -15.10 19.82 17.47
C GLY A 268 -14.21 20.95 18.00
N ASP A 269 -13.30 21.47 17.18
CA ASP A 269 -12.37 22.53 17.58
C ASP A 269 -12.99 23.92 17.38
N GLU A 270 -13.98 24.09 16.48
CA GLU A 270 -14.71 25.36 16.30
C GLU A 270 -15.74 25.64 17.41
N ALA A 271 -16.10 24.63 18.21
CA ALA A 271 -17.06 24.76 19.29
C ALA A 271 -16.42 25.06 20.67
N ARG A 272 -15.11 25.28 20.72
CA ARG A 272 -14.33 25.57 21.93
C ARG A 272 -13.61 26.91 21.80
#